data_AF-A0A412RQT9-F1
#
_entry.id   AF-A0A412RQT9-F1
#
_cell.length_a   1.000
_cell.length_b   1.000
_cell.length_c   1.000
_cell.angle_alpha   90.00
_cell.angle_beta   90.00
_cell.angle_gamma   90.00
#
_symmetry.space_group_name_H-M   'P 1'
#
loop_
_entity.id
_entity.type
_entity.pdbx_description
1 polymer ?
#
loop_
_entity_poly.entity_id
_entity_poly.type
_entity_poly.pdbx_seq_one_letter_code
_entity_poly.pdbx_strand_id
1 'polypeptide(L)' 'MAKKKGTGVSPITNRIYYGTQDTDKHMWVGQKTDITDSAIASVFEWFMANMEDKEEYSITYPETGFELVMRRKAKND' A
#
# COMPACT_ATOMS: atom_id res chain seq x y z
N MET A 1 -20.26 7.28 -16.07
CA MET A 1 -18.81 7.42 -15.85
C MET A 1 -18.54 7.29 -14.36
N ALA A 2 -18.04 6.14 -13.92
CA ALA A 2 -17.77 5.92 -12.51
C ALA A 2 -16.45 6.63 -12.13
N LYS A 3 -16.57 7.69 -11.32
CA LYS A 3 -15.43 8.37 -10.72
C LYS A 3 -15.33 7.94 -9.27
N LYS A 4 -14.17 7.42 -8.86
CA LYS A 4 -13.94 6.98 -7.49
C LYS A 4 -12.80 7.77 -6.87
N LYS A 5 -13.06 8.39 -5.72
CA LYS A 5 -12.01 9.00 -4.90
C LYS A 5 -11.38 7.93 -4.02
N GLY A 6 -10.06 7.85 -3.99
CA GLY A 6 -9.35 6.84 -3.22
C GLY A 6 -7.86 6.85 -3.42
N THR A 7 -7.22 5.84 -2.85
CA THR A 7 -5.81 5.54 -3.03
C THR A 7 -5.59 4.61 -4.22
N GLY A 8 -4.47 4.75 -4.91
CA GLY A 8 -4.11 3.86 -6.00
C GLY A 8 -2.66 4.02 -6.41
N VAL A 9 -2.10 2.96 -6.99
CA VAL A 9 -0.74 2.98 -7.54
C VAL A 9 -0.78 3.49 -8.97
N SER A 10 0.10 4.43 -9.32
CA SER A 10 0.33 4.84 -10.69
C SER A 10 1.26 3.84 -11.38
N PRO A 11 0.85 3.17 -12.47
CA PRO A 11 1.70 2.22 -13.18
C PRO A 11 2.89 2.90 -13.88
N ILE A 12 2.83 4.21 -14.11
CA ILE A 12 3.88 4.97 -14.82
C ILE A 12 4.99 5.38 -13.85
N THR A 13 4.62 5.84 -12.66
CA THR A 13 5.56 6.44 -11.70
C THR A 13 5.85 5.54 -10.50
N ASN A 14 5.14 4.41 -10.38
CA ASN A 14 5.18 3.51 -9.24
C ASN A 14 4.99 4.20 -7.88
N ARG A 15 4.16 5.25 -7.87
CA ARG A 15 3.82 6.05 -6.69
C ARG A 15 2.39 5.82 -6.26
N ILE A 16 2.13 5.93 -4.97
CA ILE A 16 0.79 5.86 -4.40
C ILE A 16 0.22 7.26 -4.37
N TYR A 17 -0.91 7.45 -5.04
CA TYR A 17 -1.61 8.72 -5.04
C TYR A 17 -2.94 8.59 -4.31
N TYR A 18 -3.35 9.68 -3.66
CA TYR A 18 -4.72 9.91 -3.25
C TYR A 18 -5.35 10.94 -4.19
N GLY A 19 -6.48 10.60 -4.78
CA GLY A 19 -7.13 11.45 -5.78
C GLY A 19 -8.40 10.82 -6.32
N THR A 20 -8.90 11.36 -7.43
CA THR A 20 -10.04 10.77 -8.15
C THR A 20 -9.53 10.00 -9.35
N GLN A 21 -9.94 8.73 -9.45
CA GLN A 21 -9.75 7.92 -10.65
C GLN A 21 -11.05 7.88 -11.45
N ASP A 22 -10.92 8.06 -12.76
CA ASP A 22 -11.91 7.62 -13.72
C ASP A 22 -11.69 6.12 -13.92
N THR A 23 -12.60 5.30 -13.38
CA THR A 23 -12.42 3.84 -13.38
C THR A 23 -12.66 3.22 -14.75
N ASP A 24 -13.42 3.90 -15.61
CA ASP A 24 -13.69 3.43 -16.97
C ASP A 24 -12.45 3.59 -17.86
N LYS A 25 -11.63 4.61 -17.57
CA LYS A 25 -10.40 4.93 -18.31
C LYS A 25 -9.11 4.54 -17.58
N HIS A 26 -9.21 3.97 -16.38
CA HIS A 26 -8.09 3.65 -15.51
C HIS A 26 -7.08 4.80 -15.34
N MET A 27 -7.57 6.04 -15.28
CA MET A 27 -6.73 7.23 -15.24
C MET A 27 -7.06 8.15 -14.07
N TRP A 28 -6.03 8.81 -13.56
CA TRP A 28 -6.21 9.89 -12.58
C TRP A 28 -6.80 11.12 -13.25
N VAL A 29 -7.80 11.73 -12.62
CA VAL A 29 -8.45 12.95 -13.10
C VAL A 29 -8.32 14.07 -12.07
N GLY A 30 -7.99 15.28 -12.54
CA GLY A 30 -7.80 16.45 -11.69
C GLY A 30 -6.53 16.37 -10.83
N GLN A 31 -6.57 17.05 -9.67
CA GLN A 31 -5.45 17.06 -8.73
C GLN A 31 -5.35 15.71 -8.00
N LYS A 32 -4.12 15.20 -7.89
CA LYS A 32 -3.76 14.05 -7.07
C LYS A 32 -2.61 14.43 -6.15
N THR A 33 -2.60 13.85 -4.95
CA THR A 33 -1.55 14.06 -3.96
C THR A 33 -0.70 12.81 -3.89
N ASP A 34 0.62 12.97 -4.02
CA ASP A 34 1.57 11.89 -3.77
C ASP A 34 1.57 11.61 -2.26
N ILE A 35 1.22 10.39 -1.88
CA ILE A 35 1.16 9.94 -0.49
C ILE A 35 2.02 8.69 -0.28
N THR A 36 2.99 8.45 -1.16
CA THR A 36 3.79 7.22 -1.15
C THR A 36 4.44 6.97 0.21
N ASP A 37 5.16 7.96 0.73
CA ASP A 37 5.88 7.81 2.00
C ASP A 37 4.93 7.63 3.19
N SER A 38 3.86 8.42 3.26
CA SER A 38 2.89 8.34 4.36
C SER A 38 2.10 7.04 4.33
N ALA A 39 1.69 6.57 3.15
CA ALA A 39 1.00 5.30 2.99
C ALA A 39 1.89 4.11 3.41
N ILE A 40 3.15 4.08 2.98
CA ILE A 40 4.09 3.03 3.36
C ILE A 40 4.37 3.07 4.86
N ALA A 41 4.58 4.26 5.44
CA ALA A 41 4.79 4.41 6.88
C ALA A 41 3.60 3.88 7.69
N SER A 42 2.36 4.24 7.32
CA SER A 42 1.16 3.75 7.99
C SER A 42 1.00 2.23 7.88
N VAL A 43 1.29 1.63 6.71
CA VAL A 43 1.27 0.16 6.56
C VAL A 43 2.35 -0.46 7.45
N PHE A 44 3.54 0.11 7.48
CA PHE A 44 4.64 -0.39 8.32
C PHE A 44 4.27 -0.36 9.81
N GLU A 45 3.73 0.75 10.30
CA GLU A 45 3.25 0.89 11.68
C GLU A 45 2.13 -0.12 12.00
N TRP A 46 1.19 -0.32 11.07
CA TRP A 46 0.12 -1.30 11.22
C TRP A 46 0.66 -2.74 11.33
N PHE A 47 1.67 -3.09 10.52
CA PHE A 47 2.36 -4.38 10.64
C PHE A 47 3.08 -4.52 12.00
N MET A 48 3.75 -3.46 12.49
CA MET A 48 4.42 -3.50 13.80
C MET A 48 3.45 -3.79 14.94
N ALA A 49 2.26 -3.20 14.92
CA ALA A 49 1.23 -3.47 15.91
C ALA A 49 0.74 -4.93 15.88
N ASN A 50 0.78 -5.59 14.72
CA ASN A 50 0.41 -6.99 14.57
C ASN A 50 1.53 -7.98 14.96
N MET A 51 2.75 -7.49 15.24
CA MET A 51 3.92 -8.29 15.61
C MET A 51 4.06 -8.53 17.13
N GLU A 52 3.08 -8.09 17.93
CA GLU A 52 3.04 -8.42 19.37
C GLU A 52 3.12 -9.94 19.56
N ASP A 53 4.13 -10.40 20.29
CA ASP A 53 4.47 -11.82 20.53
C ASP A 53 4.66 -12.70 19.29
N LYS A 54 5.01 -12.10 18.14
CA LYS A 54 5.32 -12.82 16.90
C LYS A 54 6.73 -12.53 16.40
N GLU A 55 7.33 -13.52 15.74
CA GLU A 55 8.58 -13.38 14.98
C GLU A 55 8.32 -12.95 13.53
N GLU A 56 7.13 -13.28 13.02
CA GLU A 56 6.69 -13.00 11.65
C GLU A 56 5.18 -12.69 11.62
N TYR A 57 4.79 -11.75 10.77
CA TYR A 57 3.40 -11.48 10.42
C TYR A 57 3.28 -11.23 8.92
N SER A 58 2.30 -11.88 8.28
CA SER A 58 2.07 -11.75 6.85
C SER A 58 0.59 -11.51 6.51
N ILE A 59 0.37 -10.87 5.36
CA ILE A 59 -0.96 -10.74 4.75
C ILE A 59 -0.90 -11.20 3.30
N THR A 60 -2.02 -11.74 2.83
CA THR A 60 -2.24 -12.10 1.43
C THR A 60 -3.55 -11.49 0.94
N TYR A 61 -3.58 -11.12 -0.34
CA TYR A 61 -4.81 -10.75 -1.02
C TYR A 61 -5.16 -11.88 -1.99
N PRO A 62 -6.45 -12.30 -2.05
CA PRO A 62 -6.90 -13.27 -3.04
C PRO A 62 -6.45 -12.86 -4.44
N GLU A 63 -6.17 -13.84 -5.30
CA GLU A 63 -5.84 -13.62 -6.72
C GLU A 63 -4.43 -13.05 -6.99
N THR A 64 -3.57 -12.93 -5.97
CA THR A 64 -2.14 -12.58 -6.17
C THR A 64 -1.23 -13.75 -5.82
N GLY A 65 -0.10 -13.90 -6.53
CA GLY A 65 0.94 -14.88 -6.21
C GLY A 65 1.96 -14.40 -5.18
N PHE A 66 1.66 -13.33 -4.45
CA PHE A 66 2.57 -12.63 -3.55
C PHE A 66 2.00 -12.52 -2.14
N GLU A 67 2.89 -12.50 -1.14
CA GLU A 67 2.57 -12.12 0.24
C GLU A 67 3.45 -10.96 0.68
N LEU A 68 2.95 -10.14 1.60
CA LEU A 68 3.75 -9.15 2.30
C LEU A 68 4.08 -9.67 3.70
N VAL A 69 5.37 -9.66 4.05
CA VAL A 69 5.88 -10.23 5.31
C VAL A 69 6.65 -9.18 6.08
N MET A 70 6.32 -9.03 7.36
CA MET A 70 7.19 -8.37 8.34
C MET A 70 7.87 -9.43 9.21
N ARG A 71 9.18 -9.30 9.37
CA ARG A 71 10.03 -10.16 10.23
C ARG A 71 10.80 -9.30 11.21
N ARG A 72 11.07 -9.84 12.40
CA ARG A 72 12.05 -9.20 13.30
C ARG A 72 13.40 -9.17 12.60
N LYS A 73 14.13 -8.06 12.78
CA LYS A 73 15.53 -7.99 12.34
C LYS A 73 16.30 -9.04 13.13
N ALA A 74 17.21 -9.77 12.46
CA ALA A 74 18.18 -10.57 13.18
C ALA A 74 18.95 -9.65 14.14
N LYS A 75 19.11 -10.08 15.39
CA LYS A 75 20.09 -9.43 16.28
C LYS A 75 21.45 -9.71 15.66
N ASN A 76 22.11 -8.67 15.16
CA ASN A 76 23.54 -8.76 14.90
C ASN A 76 24.18 -8.66 16.28
N ASP A 77 24.60 -9.80 16.82
CA ASP A 77 25.46 -9.89 18.02
C ASP A 77 26.88 -9.35 17.72
#